data_AF-A0A7S0G0Z6-F1
#
_entry.id   AF-A0A7S0G0Z6-F1
#
_cell.length_a   1.000
_cell.length_b   1.000
_cell.length_c   1.000
_cell.angle_alpha   90.00
_cell.angle_beta   90.00
_cell.angle_gamma   90.00
#
_symmetry.space_group_name_H-M   'P 1'
#
loop_
_entity.id
_entity.type
_entity.pdbx_description
1 polymer ?
#
loop_
_entity_poly.entity_id
_entity_poly.type
_entity_poly.pdbx_seq_one_letter_code
_entity_poly.pdbx_strand_id
1 'polypeptide(L)'
;GQGATGRGQAAGRAMLKPSKKDSLARATTLNLPEADKALLRATTPAVLLGGIGHRMRGSIGGIGHIVESGDDAYAKSFPVDRLDIFLSHSWHTRWYLKYLTLLYFFNAMPAIATTCFVSGICALCLWQPGGLEGESHEDNTHHLTEVWPICQVVGTLTFVATLLSWHHVLAALHWAPTLFLDKVCIHQTDLQLKTRGIQYIGAFLAKSNMMLVTWDGSYFERLWCTYEMSAFRAGNPEGKVRVLPVILGGFTVAYSVATAIADVLLHGFQRLGSLTDPFEIYCASALFHFPMYVLCMRLVVRYINNYIKLKEQLAHFSVRSAKCFCCSCQHVHPDTGAALPCDRVVVNNSIEKWMGLDEFDRMVRGHFMHFVRRSLGGWAKIPYRYAVAASIYPGLWGVDHMAAQSTWSFWLKALWVFDTTFLRHPLIIALVVAAHVRYQLRVQVWINRCLQLSERWKESCTKYLMYITSGLASTVLYYVSLITKKWLMSKGVWKKELLLVLWMVCEAFCVFMFYFQRVLMQDCGIKKGSWVTEEGNPAGLTTLNSRQATQSNRTSLDTGHCVIELGAIPKRLETDSSTAEGCGEQPTVAA
;
A
#
# COMPACT_ATOMS: atom_id res chain seq x y z
N GLY A 1 -8.59 85.13 2.39
CA GLY A 1 -7.26 84.51 2.58
C GLY A 1 -7.44 83.01 2.43
N GLN A 2 -6.77 82.35 1.47
CA GLN A 2 -5.42 81.74 1.61
C GLN A 2 -5.40 80.68 2.73
N GLY A 3 -4.99 79.42 2.58
CA GLY A 3 -4.35 78.63 1.50
C GLY A 3 -4.44 77.14 1.91
N ALA A 4 -4.43 76.18 0.96
CA ALA A 4 -3.26 75.50 0.40
C ALA A 4 -2.97 74.10 1.03
N THR A 5 -3.50 73.08 0.34
CA THR A 5 -2.85 71.82 -0.13
C THR A 5 -1.74 71.13 0.67
N GLY A 6 -1.93 69.83 0.93
CA GLY A 6 -0.87 68.86 1.20
C GLY A 6 -1.30 67.42 0.84
N ARG A 7 -1.13 67.03 -0.44
CA ARG A 7 -1.20 65.64 -0.92
C ARG A 7 0.13 64.95 -0.63
N GLY A 8 0.14 63.92 0.21
CA GLY A 8 1.27 63.00 0.36
C GLY A 8 1.18 61.86 -0.64
N GLN A 9 2.08 61.84 -1.63
CA GLN A 9 2.33 60.71 -2.52
C GLN A 9 3.05 59.60 -1.75
N ALA A 10 2.41 58.44 -1.57
CA ALA A 10 3.08 57.21 -1.17
C ALA A 10 3.77 56.60 -2.40
N ALA A 11 5.10 56.69 -2.44
CA ALA A 11 5.92 56.11 -3.48
C ALA A 11 5.76 54.58 -3.52
N GLY A 12 5.19 54.07 -4.61
CA GLY A 12 5.17 52.65 -4.93
C GLY A 12 6.60 52.16 -5.16
N ARG A 13 7.13 51.41 -4.19
CA ARG A 13 8.40 50.68 -4.34
C ARG A 13 8.13 49.51 -5.28
N ALA A 14 8.40 49.69 -6.57
CA ALA A 14 8.37 48.62 -7.55
C ALA A 14 9.27 47.47 -7.08
N MET A 15 8.66 46.35 -6.69
CA MET A 15 9.38 45.11 -6.43
C MET A 15 10.07 44.69 -7.73
N LEU A 16 11.39 44.84 -7.77
CA LEU A 16 12.24 44.29 -8.80
C LEU A 16 11.92 42.80 -8.96
N LYS A 17 11.45 42.41 -10.15
CA LYS A 17 11.30 40.99 -10.50
C LYS A 17 12.68 40.33 -10.33
N PRO A 18 12.79 39.22 -9.59
CA PRO A 18 14.07 38.55 -9.38
C PRO A 18 14.69 38.17 -10.72
N SER A 19 16.00 38.37 -10.85
CA SER A 19 16.70 38.10 -12.10
C SER A 19 16.65 36.61 -12.44
N LYS A 20 16.68 36.27 -13.73
CA LYS A 20 16.74 34.87 -14.22
C LYS A 20 17.94 34.09 -13.63
N LYS A 21 18.99 34.81 -13.20
CA LYS A 21 20.18 34.25 -12.54
C LYS A 21 19.90 33.84 -11.09
N ASP A 22 19.07 34.59 -10.35
CA ASP A 22 18.68 34.26 -8.97
C ASP A 22 17.70 33.07 -8.90
N SER A 23 16.93 32.83 -9.96
CA SER A 23 16.06 31.64 -10.06
C SER A 23 16.82 30.34 -10.33
N LEU A 24 18.00 30.39 -10.96
CA LEU A 24 18.89 29.24 -11.12
C LEU A 24 19.69 28.91 -9.85
N ALA A 25 19.93 29.90 -8.98
CA ALA A 25 20.61 29.73 -7.70
C ALA A 25 19.78 28.98 -6.63
N ARG A 26 18.51 28.66 -6.90
CA ARG A 26 17.61 27.95 -5.96
C ARG A 26 17.39 26.48 -6.31
N ALA A 27 18.18 25.89 -7.20
CA ALA A 27 18.12 24.44 -7.42
C ALA A 27 18.64 23.71 -6.17
N THR A 28 17.87 22.74 -5.69
CA THR A 28 18.29 21.90 -4.57
C THR A 28 19.51 21.05 -4.97
N THR A 29 20.38 20.76 -4.01
CA THR A 29 21.60 19.96 -4.22
C THR A 29 21.40 18.52 -3.73
N LEU A 30 22.04 17.57 -4.40
CA LEU A 30 22.13 16.17 -3.96
C LEU A 30 23.30 15.93 -3.01
N ASN A 31 24.20 16.92 -2.87
CA ASN A 31 25.34 16.88 -1.97
C ASN A 31 25.10 17.77 -0.77
N LEU A 32 25.30 17.22 0.43
CA LEU A 32 25.26 17.95 1.69
C LEU A 32 26.68 18.46 2.02
N PRO A 33 26.91 19.77 2.17
CA PRO A 33 28.20 20.31 2.59
C PRO A 33 28.64 19.77 3.95
N GLU A 34 29.95 19.72 4.18
CA GLU A 34 30.52 19.23 5.45
C GLU A 34 30.01 20.01 6.66
N ALA A 35 29.93 21.35 6.53
CA ALA A 35 29.39 22.25 7.56
C ALA A 35 27.92 22.01 7.91
N ASP A 36 27.21 21.26 7.05
CA ASP A 36 25.76 21.07 7.09
C ASP A 36 25.37 19.63 7.43
N LYS A 37 26.35 18.76 7.71
CA LYS A 37 26.11 17.34 8.05
C LYS A 37 25.11 17.16 9.19
N ALA A 38 25.13 18.04 10.19
CA ALA A 38 24.20 17.99 11.32
C ALA A 38 22.73 18.26 10.95
N LEU A 39 22.46 18.79 9.75
CA LEU A 39 21.09 18.96 9.23
C LEU A 39 20.44 17.65 8.81
N LEU A 40 21.23 16.63 8.44
CA LEU A 40 20.71 15.31 8.15
C LEU A 40 20.37 14.63 9.48
N ARG A 41 19.08 14.55 9.77
CA ARG A 41 18.57 13.97 11.01
C ARG A 41 17.64 12.80 10.72
N ALA A 42 17.63 11.85 11.63
CA ALA A 42 16.73 10.72 11.64
C ALA A 42 15.89 10.70 12.91
N THR A 43 14.79 9.97 12.85
CA THR A 43 14.01 9.53 13.99
C THR A 43 13.83 8.01 13.91
N THR A 44 13.02 7.43 14.80
CA THR A 44 12.77 5.98 14.83
C THR A 44 11.30 5.67 14.54
N PRO A 45 10.97 4.42 14.15
CA PRO A 45 9.59 3.95 14.10
C PRO A 45 8.81 4.16 15.40
N ALA A 46 9.48 4.20 16.56
CA ALA A 46 8.81 4.47 17.83
C ALA A 46 8.29 5.89 17.96
N VAL A 47 9.03 6.88 17.45
CA VAL A 47 8.54 8.27 17.40
C VAL A 47 7.45 8.42 16.33
N LEU A 48 7.61 7.76 15.18
CA LEU A 48 6.65 7.78 14.07
C LEU A 48 5.29 7.18 14.46
N LEU A 49 5.30 6.03 15.12
CA LEU A 49 4.10 5.28 15.52
C LEU A 49 3.55 5.70 16.90
N GLY A 50 4.35 6.40 17.71
CA GLY A 50 3.98 6.89 19.03
C GLY A 50 2.72 7.76 19.03
N GLY A 51 1.96 7.70 20.13
CA GLY A 51 0.68 8.42 20.27
C GLY A 51 -0.37 8.03 19.23
N ILE A 52 -0.34 6.78 18.76
CA ILE A 52 -1.18 6.26 17.67
C ILE A 52 -1.00 7.15 16.44
N GLY A 53 0.25 7.26 15.98
CA GLY A 53 0.60 8.03 14.79
C GLY A 53 0.30 9.54 14.92
N HIS A 54 0.41 10.11 16.12
CA HIS A 54 0.16 11.54 16.35
C HIS A 54 0.99 12.43 15.40
N ARG A 55 2.23 12.02 15.09
CA ARG A 55 3.11 12.73 14.14
C ARG A 55 2.63 12.73 12.70
N MET A 56 1.71 11.83 12.31
CA MET A 56 1.09 11.81 10.99
C MET A 56 -0.22 12.61 10.90
N ARG A 57 -0.72 13.14 12.04
CA ARG A 57 -1.94 13.97 12.07
C ARG A 57 -1.61 15.37 11.57
N GLY A 58 -2.20 15.75 10.44
CA GLY A 58 -2.14 17.09 9.85
C GLY A 58 -0.73 17.56 9.45
N SER A 59 -0.61 18.14 8.25
CA SER A 59 0.51 19.05 7.98
C SER A 59 0.07 20.44 8.42
N ILE A 60 0.82 21.02 9.36
CA ILE A 60 0.84 22.47 9.60
C ILE A 60 2.13 23.02 8.96
N GLY A 61 2.70 22.32 7.97
CA GLY A 61 4.09 22.47 7.54
C GLY A 61 4.22 22.79 6.06
N GLY A 62 3.66 23.91 5.63
CA GLY A 62 4.05 24.57 4.38
C GLY A 62 5.22 25.54 4.61
N ILE A 63 5.85 26.00 3.52
CA ILE A 63 6.70 27.20 3.55
C ILE A 63 5.81 28.36 4.01
N GLY A 64 6.11 28.95 5.18
CA GLY A 64 5.37 30.10 5.74
C GLY A 64 4.51 29.82 6.97
N HIS A 65 4.32 28.56 7.37
CA HIS A 65 3.55 28.23 8.58
C HIS A 65 4.49 27.95 9.75
N ILE A 66 4.35 28.72 10.83
CA ILE A 66 4.98 28.47 12.13
C ILE A 66 3.95 27.73 12.98
N VAL A 67 4.33 26.61 13.58
CA VAL A 67 3.46 25.89 14.51
C VAL A 67 3.62 26.55 15.88
N GLU A 68 2.51 27.00 16.47
CA GLU A 68 2.52 27.42 17.88
C GLU A 68 2.86 26.22 18.76
N SER A 69 3.85 26.44 19.62
CA SER A 69 4.52 25.47 20.48
C SER A 69 3.57 24.50 21.19
N GLY A 70 3.93 23.22 21.18
CA GLY A 70 3.33 22.24 22.07
C GLY A 70 4.17 20.99 22.29
N ASP A 71 5.01 20.61 21.34
CA ASP A 71 5.88 19.43 21.47
C ASP A 71 7.07 19.61 20.51
N ASP A 72 8.31 19.70 21.00
CA ASP A 72 9.48 19.84 20.14
C ASP A 72 9.73 18.53 19.39
N ALA A 73 9.01 18.36 18.28
CA ALA A 73 9.15 17.21 17.41
C ALA A 73 10.59 17.07 16.90
N TYR A 74 11.30 18.20 16.73
CA TYR A 74 12.68 18.21 16.26
C TYR A 74 13.64 17.61 17.29
N ALA A 75 13.42 17.82 18.59
CA ALA A 75 14.17 17.15 19.66
C ALA A 75 14.04 15.61 19.65
N LYS A 76 13.02 15.05 19.00
CA LYS A 76 12.83 13.58 18.84
C LYS A 76 13.54 13.03 17.59
N SER A 77 14.33 13.85 16.92
CA SER A 77 15.27 13.44 15.88
C SER A 77 16.70 13.59 16.36
N PHE A 78 17.66 12.95 15.70
CA PHE A 78 19.09 12.99 16.00
C PHE A 78 19.91 13.02 14.70
N PRO A 79 21.10 13.64 14.69
CA PRO A 79 21.93 13.72 13.48
C PRO A 79 22.44 12.33 13.07
N VAL A 80 22.49 12.07 11.76
CA VAL A 80 22.99 10.82 11.19
C VAL A 80 23.78 11.08 9.90
N ASP A 81 24.73 10.23 9.57
CA ASP A 81 25.45 10.30 8.29
C ASP A 81 24.65 9.71 7.12
N ARG A 82 23.73 8.79 7.44
CA ARG A 82 22.92 8.05 6.46
C ARG A 82 21.59 7.63 7.07
N LEU A 83 20.57 7.51 6.20
CA LEU A 83 19.23 7.06 6.57
C LEU A 83 18.98 5.64 6.09
N ASP A 84 18.34 4.81 6.91
CA ASP A 84 17.83 3.52 6.46
C ASP A 84 16.59 3.70 5.59
N ILE A 85 15.69 4.59 6.01
CA ILE A 85 14.39 4.80 5.36
C ILE A 85 14.08 6.29 5.23
N PHE A 86 13.85 6.75 4.01
CA PHE A 86 13.14 8.01 3.76
C PHE A 86 11.65 7.74 3.58
N LEU A 87 10.80 8.29 4.46
CA LEU A 87 9.36 8.12 4.37
C LEU A 87 8.74 9.20 3.47
N SER A 88 8.49 8.85 2.22
CA SER A 88 7.79 9.72 1.25
C SER A 88 6.28 9.47 1.32
N HIS A 89 5.49 10.52 1.51
CA HIS A 89 4.05 10.39 1.73
C HIS A 89 3.27 11.64 1.29
N SER A 90 1.98 11.47 1.02
CA SER A 90 1.05 12.59 0.79
C SER A 90 0.27 12.90 2.06
N TRP A 91 0.16 14.17 2.44
CA TRP A 91 -0.62 14.64 3.58
C TRP A 91 -2.16 14.56 3.41
N HIS A 92 -2.69 14.29 2.20
CA HIS A 92 -4.14 14.27 1.96
C HIS A 92 -4.86 13.03 2.48
N THR A 93 -4.17 11.88 2.57
CA THR A 93 -4.82 10.68 3.10
C THR A 93 -4.97 10.76 4.61
N ARG A 94 -6.13 10.27 5.07
CA ARG A 94 -6.46 10.01 6.47
C ARG A 94 -5.27 9.37 7.20
N TRP A 95 -4.80 10.05 8.23
CA TRP A 95 -3.58 9.68 8.95
C TRP A 95 -3.63 8.27 9.54
N TYR A 96 -4.80 7.81 10.00
CA TYR A 96 -4.93 6.50 10.63
C TYR A 96 -4.68 5.34 9.65
N LEU A 97 -4.98 5.53 8.35
CA LEU A 97 -4.69 4.51 7.34
C LEU A 97 -3.18 4.34 7.12
N LYS A 98 -2.44 5.47 7.13
CA LYS A 98 -0.97 5.45 7.10
C LYS A 98 -0.42 4.80 8.37
N TYR A 99 -0.95 5.19 9.53
CA TYR A 99 -0.57 4.61 10.82
C TYR A 99 -0.72 3.08 10.81
N LEU A 100 -1.91 2.57 10.50
CA LEU A 100 -2.14 1.12 10.45
C LEU A 100 -1.20 0.44 9.45
N THR A 101 -1.05 1.01 8.27
CA THR A 101 -0.17 0.45 7.24
C THR A 101 1.30 0.42 7.67
N LEU A 102 1.79 1.48 8.32
CA LEU A 102 3.16 1.52 8.84
C LEU A 102 3.33 0.62 10.07
N LEU A 103 2.31 0.51 10.92
CA LEU A 103 2.28 -0.40 12.07
C LEU A 103 2.50 -1.84 11.61
N TYR A 104 1.75 -2.31 10.61
CA TYR A 104 1.96 -3.63 10.02
C TYR A 104 3.29 -3.72 9.25
N PHE A 105 3.74 -2.65 8.60
CA PHE A 105 5.03 -2.66 7.91
C PHE A 105 6.20 -2.97 8.87
N PHE A 106 6.21 -2.35 10.06
CA PHE A 106 7.29 -2.49 11.02
C PHE A 106 7.11 -3.69 11.97
N ASN A 107 5.88 -4.03 12.36
CA ASN A 107 5.65 -4.93 13.51
C ASN A 107 4.95 -6.25 13.15
N ALA A 108 4.43 -6.43 11.92
CA ALA A 108 3.60 -7.60 11.62
C ALA A 108 4.34 -8.94 11.71
N MET A 109 5.57 -9.05 11.19
CA MET A 109 6.31 -10.32 11.20
C MET A 109 6.66 -10.78 12.62
N PRO A 110 7.19 -9.92 13.52
CA PRO A 110 7.36 -10.25 14.94
C PRO A 110 6.04 -10.61 15.63
N ALA A 111 4.95 -9.89 15.33
CA ALA A 111 3.64 -10.19 15.89
C ALA A 111 3.14 -11.57 15.48
N ILE A 112 3.28 -11.94 14.20
CA ILE A 112 2.97 -13.29 13.71
C ILE A 112 3.83 -14.33 14.43
N ALA A 113 5.15 -14.15 14.45
CA ALA A 113 6.09 -15.12 15.00
C ALA A 113 5.86 -15.37 16.50
N THR A 114 5.74 -14.30 17.30
CA THR A 114 5.47 -14.39 18.75
C THR A 114 4.13 -15.03 19.03
N THR A 115 3.10 -14.70 18.25
CA THR A 115 1.76 -15.31 18.38
C THR A 115 1.79 -16.79 18.07
N CYS A 116 2.39 -17.20 16.95
CA CYS A 116 2.52 -18.62 16.61
C CYS A 116 3.29 -19.39 17.70
N PHE A 117 4.35 -18.80 18.25
CA PHE A 117 5.12 -19.40 19.34
C PHE A 117 4.30 -19.56 20.62
N VAL A 118 3.68 -18.49 21.12
CA VAL A 118 2.90 -18.50 22.36
C VAL A 118 1.68 -19.41 22.24
N SER A 119 0.92 -19.33 21.14
CA SER A 119 -0.23 -20.20 20.91
C SER A 119 0.17 -21.66 20.70
N GLY A 120 1.35 -21.92 20.11
CA GLY A 120 1.90 -23.27 20.01
C GLY A 120 2.23 -23.86 21.39
N ILE A 121 2.88 -23.09 22.27
CA ILE A 121 3.13 -23.51 23.67
C ILE A 121 1.81 -23.72 24.41
N CYS A 122 0.86 -22.80 24.27
CA CYS A 122 -0.46 -22.91 24.87
C CYS A 122 -1.15 -24.22 24.45
N ALA A 123 -1.12 -24.55 23.16
CA ALA A 123 -1.68 -25.80 22.66
C ALA A 123 -0.96 -27.04 23.20
N LEU A 124 0.37 -27.00 23.37
CA LEU A 124 1.14 -28.09 23.96
C LEU A 124 0.85 -28.28 25.45
N CYS A 125 0.58 -27.20 26.20
CA CYS A 125 0.20 -27.29 27.61
C CYS A 125 -1.23 -27.80 27.82
N LEU A 126 -2.14 -27.44 26.90
CA LEU A 126 -3.51 -27.94 26.89
C LEU A 126 -3.58 -29.37 26.35
N TRP A 127 -2.53 -29.82 25.67
CA TRP A 127 -2.43 -31.20 25.24
C TRP A 127 -2.28 -32.09 26.47
N GLN A 128 -3.26 -32.95 26.70
CA GLN A 128 -3.18 -34.00 27.71
C GLN A 128 -2.57 -35.25 27.08
N PRO A 129 -1.30 -35.62 27.39
CA PRO A 129 -0.74 -36.90 27.04
C PRO A 129 -1.38 -37.97 27.95
N GLY A 130 -2.57 -38.43 27.57
CA GLY A 130 -3.37 -39.32 28.42
C GLY A 130 -4.57 -39.98 27.74
N GLY A 131 -4.90 -39.63 26.50
CA GLY A 131 -5.78 -40.45 25.64
C GLY A 131 -5.08 -41.70 25.10
N LEU A 132 -4.20 -42.30 25.90
CA LEU A 132 -3.69 -43.65 25.67
C LEU A 132 -4.79 -44.61 26.12
N GLU A 133 -5.48 -45.21 25.14
CA GLU A 133 -6.22 -46.48 25.28
C GLU A 133 -7.22 -46.53 26.44
N GLY A 134 -8.11 -45.53 26.53
CA GLY A 134 -9.32 -45.62 27.35
C GLY A 134 -10.49 -46.12 26.51
N GLU A 135 -10.73 -47.44 26.57
CA GLU A 135 -11.95 -48.17 26.24
C GLU A 135 -12.80 -47.67 25.06
N SER A 136 -13.02 -48.57 24.10
CA SER A 136 -14.11 -48.52 23.13
C SER A 136 -15.47 -48.53 23.86
N HIS A 137 -15.83 -47.44 24.52
CA HIS A 137 -17.22 -47.20 24.90
C HIS A 137 -17.94 -46.79 23.62
N GLU A 138 -18.74 -47.72 23.12
CA GLU A 138 -19.53 -47.69 21.89
C GLU A 138 -20.68 -46.66 21.94
N ASP A 139 -20.55 -45.59 22.73
CA ASP A 139 -21.49 -44.46 22.71
C ASP A 139 -21.04 -43.46 21.66
N ASN A 140 -21.62 -43.61 20.47
CA ASN A 140 -21.44 -42.78 19.27
C ASN A 140 -21.80 -41.29 19.42
N THR A 141 -22.07 -40.80 20.63
CA THR A 141 -22.20 -39.37 20.91
C THR A 141 -20.84 -38.80 21.23
N HIS A 142 -20.02 -38.61 20.19
CA HIS A 142 -18.80 -37.81 20.27
C HIS A 142 -19.15 -36.41 20.78
N HIS A 143 -19.00 -36.22 22.08
CA HIS A 143 -19.05 -34.95 22.75
C HIS A 143 -17.89 -34.07 22.25
N LEU A 144 -18.10 -33.37 21.13
CA LEU A 144 -17.29 -32.23 20.65
C LEU A 144 -17.32 -31.04 21.64
N THR A 145 -17.69 -31.26 22.92
CA THR A 145 -18.47 -30.29 23.68
C THR A 145 -17.68 -29.24 24.42
N GLU A 146 -16.35 -29.28 24.50
CA GLU A 146 -15.62 -28.25 25.24
C GLU A 146 -14.32 -27.80 24.58
N VAL A 147 -14.39 -27.32 23.33
CA VAL A 147 -13.32 -26.46 22.82
C VAL A 147 -13.39 -25.13 23.58
N TRP A 148 -12.38 -24.82 24.39
CA TRP A 148 -12.24 -23.50 25.00
C TRP A 148 -11.35 -22.63 24.11
N PRO A 149 -11.71 -21.36 23.81
CA PRO A 149 -10.97 -20.51 22.87
C PRO A 149 -9.70 -19.90 23.50
N ILE A 150 -8.93 -20.70 24.25
CA ILE A 150 -7.80 -20.22 25.06
C ILE A 150 -6.66 -19.75 24.14
N CYS A 151 -6.29 -20.54 23.13
CA CYS A 151 -5.23 -20.19 22.19
C CYS A 151 -5.63 -18.97 21.35
N GLN A 152 -6.90 -18.81 21.01
CA GLN A 152 -7.45 -17.64 20.34
C GLN A 152 -7.37 -16.39 21.21
N VAL A 153 -7.77 -16.46 22.48
CA VAL A 153 -7.69 -15.30 23.38
C VAL A 153 -6.24 -14.93 23.66
N VAL A 154 -5.41 -15.88 24.12
CA VAL A 154 -4.00 -15.64 24.44
C VAL A 154 -3.21 -15.21 23.21
N GLY A 155 -3.44 -15.87 22.07
CA GLY A 155 -2.81 -15.54 20.80
C GLY A 155 -3.23 -14.16 20.30
N THR A 156 -4.50 -13.78 20.42
CA THR A 156 -4.97 -12.44 20.04
C THR A 156 -4.32 -11.36 20.90
N LEU A 157 -4.28 -11.56 22.23
CA LEU A 157 -3.63 -10.62 23.13
C LEU A 157 -2.15 -10.48 22.82
N THR A 158 -1.46 -11.60 22.58
CA THR A 158 -0.05 -11.61 22.17
C THR A 158 0.16 -10.88 20.85
N PHE A 159 -0.67 -11.15 19.84
CA PHE A 159 -0.58 -10.52 18.53
C PHE A 159 -0.75 -9.01 18.63
N VAL A 160 -1.79 -8.54 19.32
CA VAL A 160 -2.09 -7.12 19.48
C VAL A 160 -1.00 -6.43 20.31
N ALA A 161 -0.57 -7.04 21.42
CA ALA A 161 0.50 -6.49 22.25
C ALA A 161 1.80 -6.34 21.46
N THR A 162 2.24 -7.38 20.75
CA THR A 162 3.46 -7.32 19.92
C THR A 162 3.29 -6.34 18.77
N LEU A 163 2.16 -6.35 18.06
CA LEU A 163 1.91 -5.44 16.94
C LEU A 163 1.98 -3.97 17.37
N LEU A 164 1.45 -3.64 18.54
CA LEU A 164 1.44 -2.28 19.09
C LEU A 164 2.74 -1.87 19.77
N SER A 165 3.60 -2.80 20.18
CA SER A 165 4.79 -2.48 21.00
C SER A 165 6.14 -2.88 20.42
N TRP A 166 6.20 -3.71 19.36
CA TRP A 166 7.48 -4.25 18.87
C TRP A 166 8.51 -3.18 18.48
N HIS A 167 8.05 -2.06 17.91
CA HIS A 167 8.92 -0.93 17.58
C HIS A 167 9.55 -0.26 18.82
N HIS A 168 8.90 -0.33 19.99
CA HIS A 168 9.49 0.11 21.26
C HIS A 168 10.56 -0.87 21.74
N VAL A 169 10.35 -2.19 21.56
CA VAL A 169 11.37 -3.21 21.84
C VAL A 169 12.61 -2.96 21.00
N LEU A 170 12.45 -2.73 19.69
CA LEU A 170 13.58 -2.39 18.81
C LEU A 170 14.27 -1.08 19.22
N ALA A 171 13.52 -0.08 19.67
CA ALA A 171 14.11 1.17 20.14
C ALA A 171 14.91 0.97 21.44
N ALA A 172 14.40 0.18 22.39
CA ALA A 172 15.08 -0.15 23.64
C ALA A 172 16.36 -0.98 23.41
N LEU A 173 16.36 -1.84 22.41
CA LEU A 173 17.54 -2.64 22.02
C LEU A 173 18.51 -1.89 21.08
N HIS A 174 18.24 -0.62 20.76
CA HIS A 174 19.01 0.17 19.78
C HIS A 174 19.12 -0.49 18.40
N TRP A 175 18.11 -1.29 18.01
CA TRP A 175 18.00 -1.96 16.71
C TRP A 175 16.94 -1.34 15.79
N ALA A 176 16.33 -0.24 16.23
CA ALA A 176 15.35 0.47 15.42
C ALA A 176 16.03 1.10 14.18
N PRO A 177 15.45 0.94 12.97
CA PRO A 177 16.00 1.57 11.78
C PRO A 177 15.87 3.09 11.88
N THR A 178 16.83 3.79 11.28
CA THR A 178 16.80 5.26 11.16
C THR A 178 15.83 5.68 10.07
N LEU A 179 14.94 6.61 10.39
CA LEU A 179 13.85 7.04 9.49
C LEU A 179 13.79 8.55 9.38
N PHE A 180 13.66 9.06 8.16
CA PHE A 180 13.37 10.46 7.92
C PHE A 180 11.87 10.70 7.77
N LEU A 181 11.34 11.63 8.58
CA LEU A 181 10.00 12.20 8.44
C LEU A 181 10.15 13.72 8.51
N ASP A 182 9.72 14.41 7.45
CA ASP A 182 9.78 15.88 7.29
C ASP A 182 9.39 16.66 8.56
N LYS A 183 8.23 16.35 9.15
CA LYS A 183 7.69 17.03 10.35
C LYS A 183 8.56 16.89 11.61
N VAL A 184 9.38 15.85 11.68
CA VAL A 184 10.21 15.51 12.85
C VAL A 184 11.68 15.85 12.60
N CYS A 185 12.17 15.66 11.38
CA CYS A 185 13.59 15.78 11.06
C CYS A 185 13.95 17.18 10.53
N ILE A 186 12.97 17.97 10.09
CA ILE A 186 13.15 19.39 9.74
C ILE A 186 12.60 20.25 10.87
N HIS A 187 13.37 21.26 11.27
CA HIS A 187 12.96 22.19 12.31
C HIS A 187 11.70 22.95 11.86
N GLN A 188 10.64 22.94 12.66
CA GLN A 188 9.34 23.50 12.23
C GLN A 188 9.15 24.97 12.64
N THR A 189 9.86 25.43 13.68
CA THR A 189 9.72 26.78 14.26
C THR A 189 10.84 27.74 13.85
N ASP A 190 12.12 27.34 13.95
CA ASP A 190 13.26 28.07 13.39
C ASP A 190 13.21 28.11 11.85
N LEU A 191 12.98 29.31 11.31
CA LEU A 191 12.82 29.55 9.89
C LEU A 191 14.10 29.29 9.08
N GLN A 192 15.28 29.58 9.64
CA GLN A 192 16.56 29.37 8.96
C GLN A 192 16.88 27.89 8.84
N LEU A 193 16.75 27.14 9.94
CA LEU A 193 16.94 25.69 9.94
C LEU A 193 15.86 24.99 9.10
N LYS A 194 14.62 25.46 9.12
CA LYS A 194 13.54 24.96 8.25
C LYS A 194 13.91 25.15 6.78
N THR A 195 14.33 26.35 6.41
CA THR A 195 14.69 26.70 5.03
C THR A 195 15.87 25.86 4.54
N ARG A 196 16.93 25.74 5.34
CA ARG A 196 18.09 24.90 5.01
C ARG A 196 17.69 23.42 4.93
N GLY A 197 16.91 22.93 5.88
CA GLY A 197 16.39 21.56 5.87
C GLY A 197 15.61 21.24 4.58
N ILE A 198 14.74 22.16 4.13
CA ILE A 198 14.00 22.01 2.86
C ILE A 198 14.93 22.05 1.65
N GLN A 199 15.91 22.96 1.63
CA GLN A 199 16.88 23.08 0.52
C GLN A 199 17.73 21.83 0.33
N TYR A 200 17.99 21.07 1.40
CA TYR A 200 18.81 19.85 1.39
C TYR A 200 18.01 18.53 1.36
N ILE A 201 16.69 18.55 1.17
CA ILE A 201 15.88 17.32 1.05
C ILE A 201 16.43 16.39 -0.04
N GLY A 202 16.86 16.95 -1.18
CA GLY A 202 17.49 16.16 -2.25
C GLY A 202 18.74 15.40 -1.79
N ALA A 203 19.58 16.03 -0.95
CA ALA A 203 20.75 15.39 -0.37
C ALA A 203 20.38 14.33 0.68
N PHE A 204 19.32 14.55 1.47
CA PHE A 204 18.83 13.55 2.43
C PHE A 204 18.35 12.28 1.71
N LEU A 205 17.65 12.45 0.58
CA LEU A 205 17.23 11.35 -0.29
C LEU A 205 18.42 10.61 -0.90
N ALA A 206 19.43 11.33 -1.39
CA ALA A 206 20.67 10.73 -1.89
C ALA A 206 21.40 9.90 -0.81
N LYS A 207 21.31 10.33 0.45
CA LYS A 207 21.86 9.65 1.64
C LYS A 207 20.91 8.62 2.27
N SER A 208 19.87 8.19 1.57
CA SER A 208 18.92 7.19 2.07
C SER A 208 19.11 5.82 1.42
N ASN A 209 19.16 4.75 2.21
CA ASN A 209 19.26 3.36 1.72
C ASN A 209 17.98 2.92 0.98
N MET A 210 16.83 3.38 1.47
CA MET A 210 15.52 3.01 0.95
C MET A 210 14.59 4.22 0.96
N MET A 211 13.76 4.36 -0.08
CA MET A 211 12.61 5.26 -0.06
C MET A 211 11.32 4.45 0.13
N LEU A 212 10.64 4.63 1.26
CA LEU A 212 9.35 4.04 1.55
C LEU A 212 8.24 5.00 1.14
N VAL A 213 7.52 4.67 0.08
CA VAL A 213 6.43 5.46 -0.48
C VAL A 213 5.10 4.93 0.07
N THR A 214 4.51 5.62 1.05
CA THR A 214 3.14 5.31 1.48
C THR A 214 2.16 5.93 0.47
N TRP A 215 1.74 5.10 -0.48
CA TRP A 215 1.04 5.54 -1.67
C TRP A 215 -0.48 5.66 -1.44
N ASP A 216 -1.04 6.73 -1.99
CA ASP A 216 -2.46 6.97 -2.17
C ASP A 216 -2.76 7.62 -3.53
N GLY A 217 -4.04 7.72 -3.88
CA GLY A 217 -4.49 8.21 -5.18
C GLY A 217 -4.15 9.67 -5.52
N SER A 218 -3.54 10.43 -4.60
CA SER A 218 -3.03 11.80 -4.82
C SER A 218 -1.51 11.88 -4.96
N TYR A 219 -0.76 10.82 -4.63
CA TYR A 219 0.71 10.88 -4.52
C TYR A 219 1.40 11.36 -5.81
N PHE A 220 1.09 10.76 -6.95
CA PHE A 220 1.67 11.14 -8.25
C PHE A 220 1.09 12.43 -8.84
N GLU A 221 0.05 12.99 -8.22
CA GLU A 221 -0.46 14.30 -8.59
C GLU A 221 0.29 15.43 -7.88
N ARG A 222 1.16 15.14 -6.90
CA ARG A 222 1.82 16.15 -6.07
C ARG A 222 3.26 16.40 -6.49
N LEU A 223 3.58 17.66 -6.74
CA LEU A 223 4.90 18.09 -7.20
C LEU A 223 6.04 17.72 -6.24
N TRP A 224 5.87 17.93 -4.93
CA TRP A 224 6.93 17.60 -3.96
C TRP A 224 7.14 16.08 -3.79
N CYS A 225 6.08 15.27 -3.87
CA CYS A 225 6.21 13.81 -3.83
C CYS A 225 6.96 13.27 -5.07
N THR A 226 6.70 13.85 -6.25
CA THR A 226 7.40 13.46 -7.48
C THR A 226 8.84 13.96 -7.50
N TYR A 227 9.09 15.13 -6.92
CA TYR A 227 10.45 15.63 -6.63
C TYR A 227 11.24 14.69 -5.72
N GLU A 228 10.65 14.16 -4.65
CA GLU A 228 11.35 13.21 -3.77
C GLU A 228 11.77 11.94 -4.54
N MET A 229 10.89 11.45 -5.42
CA MET A 229 11.20 10.31 -6.29
C MET A 229 12.35 10.60 -7.26
N SER A 230 12.36 11.77 -7.92
CA SER A 230 13.42 12.14 -8.86
C SER A 230 14.76 12.33 -8.14
N ALA A 231 14.75 13.04 -7.00
CA ALA A 231 15.93 13.26 -6.17
C ALA A 231 16.53 11.93 -5.67
N PHE A 232 15.69 11.02 -5.17
CA PHE A 232 16.14 9.69 -4.73
C PHE A 232 16.79 8.92 -5.87
N ARG A 233 16.18 8.92 -7.06
CA ARG A 233 16.73 8.20 -8.22
C ARG A 233 17.98 8.84 -8.80
N ALA A 234 18.09 10.16 -8.76
CA ALA A 234 19.29 10.87 -9.18
C ALA A 234 20.46 10.63 -8.21
N GLY A 235 20.20 10.76 -6.91
CA GLY A 235 21.22 10.67 -5.86
C GLY A 235 21.55 9.24 -5.43
N ASN A 236 20.64 8.29 -5.63
CA ASN A 236 20.83 6.88 -5.31
C ASN A 236 20.14 5.99 -6.37
N PRO A 237 20.72 5.83 -7.57
CA PRO A 237 20.12 5.07 -8.68
C PRO A 237 19.77 3.62 -8.32
N GLU A 238 20.64 2.96 -7.55
CA GLU A 238 20.48 1.58 -7.07
C GLU A 238 19.62 1.48 -5.80
N GLY A 239 19.21 2.62 -5.23
CA GLY A 239 18.42 2.71 -4.03
C GLY A 239 17.11 1.93 -4.14
N LYS A 240 16.73 1.29 -3.03
CA LYS A 240 15.50 0.49 -2.96
C LYS A 240 14.30 1.42 -2.76
N VAL A 241 13.37 1.45 -3.72
CA VAL A 241 12.05 2.05 -3.47
C VAL A 241 11.13 0.96 -2.96
N ARG A 242 10.23 1.25 -2.03
CA ARG A 242 9.14 0.34 -1.63
C ARG A 242 7.83 1.11 -1.64
N VAL A 243 6.89 0.65 -2.46
CA VAL A 243 5.57 1.28 -2.56
C VAL A 243 4.58 0.52 -1.70
N LEU A 244 3.89 1.25 -0.82
CA LEU A 244 3.00 0.69 0.17
C LEU A 244 1.65 1.40 0.16
N PRO A 245 0.58 0.78 -0.39
CA PRO A 245 -0.75 1.36 -0.37
C PRO A 245 -1.27 1.55 1.04
N VAL A 246 -1.66 2.77 1.37
CA VAL A 246 -2.16 3.17 2.70
C VAL A 246 -3.43 2.44 3.13
N ILE A 247 -4.18 1.84 2.20
CA ILE A 247 -5.41 1.10 2.52
C ILE A 247 -5.12 -0.32 3.04
N LEU A 248 -3.90 -0.86 2.84
CA LEU A 248 -3.58 -2.24 3.22
C LEU A 248 -3.70 -2.50 4.72
N GLY A 249 -3.20 -1.59 5.56
CA GLY A 249 -3.34 -1.74 7.01
C GLY A 249 -4.80 -1.78 7.46
N GLY A 250 -5.64 -0.90 6.88
CA GLY A 250 -7.08 -0.91 7.16
C GLY A 250 -7.77 -2.20 6.69
N PHE A 251 -7.39 -2.73 5.53
CA PHE A 251 -7.89 -4.02 5.04
C PHE A 251 -7.49 -5.16 5.98
N THR A 252 -6.22 -5.24 6.38
CA THR A 252 -5.74 -6.31 7.26
C THR A 252 -6.45 -6.31 8.61
N VAL A 253 -6.66 -5.13 9.23
CA VAL A 253 -7.44 -5.01 10.47
C VAL A 253 -8.89 -5.45 10.25
N ALA A 254 -9.55 -4.93 9.21
CA ALA A 254 -10.95 -5.24 8.94
C ALA A 254 -11.16 -6.74 8.70
N TYR A 255 -10.29 -7.38 7.91
CA TYR A 255 -10.36 -8.82 7.64
C TYR A 255 -10.13 -9.65 8.92
N SER A 256 -9.12 -9.28 9.71
CA SER A 256 -8.80 -9.93 10.99
C SER A 256 -9.98 -9.88 11.96
N VAL A 257 -10.55 -8.69 12.17
CA VAL A 257 -11.67 -8.49 13.09
C VAL A 257 -12.93 -9.20 12.57
N ALA A 258 -13.19 -9.12 11.27
CA ALA A 258 -14.39 -9.71 10.68
C ALA A 258 -14.37 -11.24 10.76
N THR A 259 -13.23 -11.87 10.49
CA THR A 259 -13.07 -13.33 10.65
C THR A 259 -13.14 -13.75 12.12
N ALA A 260 -12.49 -13.01 13.03
CA ALA A 260 -12.60 -13.28 14.46
C ALA A 260 -14.04 -13.20 14.99
N ILE A 261 -14.84 -12.22 14.54
CA ILE A 261 -16.27 -12.13 14.87
C ILE A 261 -17.03 -13.34 14.34
N ALA A 262 -16.81 -13.74 13.09
CA ALA A 262 -17.47 -14.91 12.51
C ALA A 262 -17.16 -16.20 13.30
N ASP A 263 -15.91 -16.38 13.72
CA ASP A 263 -15.46 -17.53 14.51
C ASP A 263 -16.07 -17.53 15.92
N VAL A 264 -16.14 -16.37 16.59
CA VAL A 264 -16.79 -16.23 17.90
C VAL A 264 -18.29 -16.53 17.81
N LEU A 265 -18.98 -16.04 16.77
CA LEU A 265 -20.40 -16.34 16.55
C LEU A 265 -20.61 -17.84 16.31
N LEU A 266 -19.80 -18.46 15.45
CA LEU A 266 -19.84 -19.90 15.21
C LEU A 266 -19.67 -20.69 16.51
N HIS A 267 -18.69 -20.31 17.34
CA HIS A 267 -18.44 -20.95 18.61
C HIS A 267 -19.62 -20.81 19.59
N GLY A 268 -20.22 -19.62 19.67
CA GLY A 268 -21.42 -19.39 20.48
C GLY A 268 -22.60 -20.28 20.06
N PHE A 269 -22.83 -20.43 18.75
CA PHE A 269 -23.89 -21.30 18.23
C PHE A 269 -23.63 -22.79 18.51
N GLN A 270 -22.39 -23.24 18.44
CA GLN A 270 -22.01 -24.61 18.82
C GLN A 270 -22.29 -24.87 20.31
N ARG A 271 -21.98 -23.89 21.19
CA ARG A 271 -22.22 -24.00 22.64
C ARG A 271 -23.70 -24.05 23.02
N LEU A 272 -24.58 -23.46 22.23
CA LEU A 272 -26.03 -23.56 22.41
C LEU A 272 -26.61 -24.92 21.99
N GLY A 273 -25.78 -25.88 21.56
CA GLY A 273 -26.22 -27.19 21.11
C GLY A 273 -26.98 -27.17 19.77
N SER A 274 -26.93 -26.05 19.04
CA SER A 274 -27.69 -25.86 17.80
C SER A 274 -27.04 -26.48 16.57
N LEU A 275 -25.80 -26.96 16.67
CA LEU A 275 -25.02 -27.50 15.55
C LEU A 275 -24.26 -28.74 16.03
N THR A 276 -24.75 -29.93 15.68
CA THR A 276 -24.12 -31.21 16.07
C THR A 276 -23.47 -31.93 14.90
N ASP A 277 -24.04 -31.79 13.69
CA ASP A 277 -23.47 -32.45 12.52
C ASP A 277 -22.32 -31.62 11.90
N PRO A 278 -21.18 -32.23 11.52
CA PRO A 278 -20.07 -31.48 10.94
C PRO A 278 -20.41 -30.74 9.63
N PHE A 279 -21.38 -31.22 8.83
CA PHE A 279 -21.88 -30.48 7.67
C PHE A 279 -22.61 -29.20 8.08
N GLU A 280 -23.46 -29.25 9.12
CA GLU A 280 -24.13 -28.07 9.67
C GLU A 280 -23.12 -27.03 10.15
N ILE A 281 -22.05 -27.46 10.83
CA ILE A 281 -20.97 -26.58 11.28
C ILE A 281 -20.30 -25.86 10.10
N TYR A 282 -20.01 -26.55 9.00
CA TYR A 282 -19.39 -25.92 7.82
C TYR A 282 -20.35 -24.97 7.10
N CYS A 283 -21.63 -25.32 7.00
CA CYS A 283 -22.66 -24.43 6.46
C CYS A 283 -22.83 -23.17 7.32
N ALA A 284 -22.90 -23.32 8.64
CA ALA A 284 -22.96 -22.21 9.58
C ALA A 284 -21.70 -21.33 9.52
N SER A 285 -20.51 -21.94 9.43
CA SER A 285 -19.25 -21.21 9.26
C SER A 285 -19.28 -20.36 7.99
N ALA A 286 -19.70 -20.92 6.86
CA ALA A 286 -19.85 -20.17 5.60
C ALA A 286 -20.88 -19.03 5.73
N LEU A 287 -22.01 -19.28 6.40
CA LEU A 287 -23.06 -18.30 6.63
C LEU A 287 -22.58 -17.10 7.48
N PHE A 288 -21.82 -17.34 8.55
CA PHE A 288 -21.28 -16.27 9.40
C PHE A 288 -20.14 -15.50 8.73
N HIS A 289 -19.32 -16.18 7.91
CA HIS A 289 -18.24 -15.53 7.17
C HIS A 289 -18.73 -14.67 6.00
N PHE A 290 -19.86 -15.01 5.38
CA PHE A 290 -20.40 -14.27 4.24
C PHE A 290 -20.56 -12.75 4.46
N PRO A 291 -21.34 -12.27 5.46
CA PRO A 291 -21.50 -10.84 5.69
C PRO A 291 -20.18 -10.14 6.02
N MET A 292 -19.28 -10.86 6.70
CA MET A 292 -17.94 -10.39 7.07
C MET A 292 -17.05 -10.20 5.83
N TYR A 293 -17.08 -11.14 4.89
CA TYR A 293 -16.39 -10.99 3.60
C TYR A 293 -16.99 -9.85 2.78
N VAL A 294 -18.32 -9.69 2.72
CA VAL A 294 -18.97 -8.56 2.04
C VAL A 294 -18.48 -7.21 2.61
N LEU A 295 -18.35 -7.10 3.93
CA LEU A 295 -17.81 -5.89 4.57
C LEU A 295 -16.35 -5.62 4.17
N CYS A 296 -15.50 -6.65 4.19
CA CYS A 296 -14.10 -6.55 3.81
C CYS A 296 -13.91 -6.18 2.32
N MET A 297 -14.80 -6.66 1.45
CA MET A 297 -14.76 -6.36 0.02
C MET A 297 -14.92 -4.87 -0.29
N ARG A 298 -15.54 -4.09 0.61
CA ARG A 298 -15.59 -2.61 0.46
C ARG A 298 -14.19 -2.00 0.40
N LEU A 299 -13.25 -2.51 1.19
CA LEU A 299 -11.86 -2.03 1.20
C LEU A 299 -11.07 -2.57 0.01
N VAL A 300 -11.31 -3.82 -0.40
CA VAL A 300 -10.69 -4.42 -1.59
C VAL A 300 -11.08 -3.65 -2.85
N VAL A 301 -12.36 -3.37 -3.06
CA VAL A 301 -12.82 -2.61 -4.24
C VAL A 301 -12.24 -1.19 -4.22
N ARG A 302 -12.20 -0.51 -3.06
CA ARG A 302 -11.54 0.80 -2.94
C ARG A 302 -10.05 0.72 -3.28
N TYR A 303 -9.37 -0.32 -2.81
CA TYR A 303 -7.97 -0.55 -3.11
C TYR A 303 -7.74 -0.73 -4.61
N ILE A 304 -8.56 -1.55 -5.27
CA ILE A 304 -8.43 -1.84 -6.69
C ILE A 304 -8.76 -0.61 -7.54
N ASN A 305 -9.78 0.17 -7.17
CA ASN A 305 -10.07 1.47 -7.82
C ASN A 305 -8.85 2.39 -7.77
N ASN A 306 -8.23 2.52 -6.59
CA ASN A 306 -7.03 3.33 -6.45
C ASN A 306 -5.89 2.76 -7.30
N TYR A 307 -5.75 1.43 -7.38
CA TYR A 307 -4.71 0.78 -8.17
C TYR A 307 -4.90 0.98 -9.69
N ILE A 308 -6.14 0.95 -10.18
CA ILE A 308 -6.45 1.27 -11.58
C ILE A 308 -6.10 2.74 -11.85
N LYS A 309 -6.55 3.65 -10.98
CA LYS A 309 -6.21 5.08 -11.07
C LYS A 309 -4.70 5.31 -11.07
N LEU A 310 -3.95 4.58 -10.23
CA LEU A 310 -2.49 4.64 -10.21
C LEU A 310 -1.88 4.25 -11.55
N LYS A 311 -2.40 3.18 -12.17
CA LYS A 311 -1.90 2.70 -13.45
C LYS A 311 -2.09 3.75 -14.55
N GLU A 312 -3.23 4.43 -14.55
CA GLU A 312 -3.54 5.55 -15.46
C GLU A 312 -2.66 6.77 -15.17
N GLN A 313 -2.54 7.17 -13.90
CA GLN A 313 -1.67 8.27 -13.46
C GLN A 313 -0.22 8.06 -13.87
N LEU A 314 0.30 6.83 -13.75
CA LEU A 314 1.66 6.51 -14.15
C LEU A 314 1.82 6.47 -15.68
N ALA A 315 0.84 5.95 -16.41
CA ALA A 315 0.90 5.88 -17.87
C ALA A 315 0.92 7.28 -18.53
N HIS A 316 0.17 8.23 -17.97
CA HIS A 316 0.07 9.61 -18.47
C HIS A 316 0.82 10.60 -17.58
N PHE A 317 1.74 10.12 -16.75
CA PHE A 317 2.44 10.95 -15.78
C PHE A 317 3.19 12.09 -16.47
N SER A 318 3.05 13.33 -16.00
CA SER A 318 4.02 14.38 -16.30
C SER A 318 4.29 15.22 -15.08
N VAL A 319 5.56 15.41 -14.75
CA VAL A 319 5.96 16.28 -13.63
C VAL A 319 5.50 17.71 -13.84
N ARG A 320 5.40 18.16 -15.10
CA ARG A 320 4.93 19.51 -15.44
C ARG A 320 3.46 19.71 -15.12
N SER A 321 2.65 18.66 -15.17
CA SER A 321 1.22 18.71 -14.81
C SER A 321 0.96 18.39 -13.33
N ALA A 322 1.98 18.00 -12.55
CA ALA A 322 1.84 17.76 -11.11
C ALA A 322 1.38 19.05 -10.40
N LYS A 323 0.43 18.93 -9.46
CA LYS A 323 -0.14 20.02 -8.68
C LYS A 323 0.89 20.59 -7.70
N CYS A 324 1.01 21.91 -7.66
CA CYS A 324 1.75 22.66 -6.64
C CYS A 324 0.76 23.46 -5.79
N PHE A 325 0.86 23.37 -4.46
CA PHE A 325 0.08 24.21 -3.54
C PHE A 325 0.28 25.71 -3.85
N CYS A 326 1.54 26.12 -4.02
CA CYS A 326 1.94 27.47 -4.40
C CYS A 326 1.12 28.01 -5.59
N CYS A 327 1.00 27.23 -6.67
CA CYS A 327 0.29 27.66 -7.87
C CYS A 327 -1.23 27.62 -7.69
N SER A 328 -1.75 26.65 -6.94
CA SER A 328 -3.19 26.52 -6.67
C SER A 328 -3.74 27.68 -5.84
N CYS A 329 -2.92 28.31 -5.01
CA CYS A 329 -3.28 29.51 -4.25
C CYS A 329 -2.74 30.80 -4.89
N GLN A 330 -2.47 30.79 -6.20
CA GLN A 330 -1.96 31.96 -6.95
C GLN A 330 -0.71 32.63 -6.33
N HIS A 331 0.16 31.82 -5.71
CA HIS A 331 1.36 32.27 -5.00
C HIS A 331 1.09 33.22 -3.82
N VAL A 332 -0.07 33.08 -3.19
CA VAL A 332 -0.44 33.79 -1.97
C VAL A 332 -0.87 32.75 -0.92
N HIS A 333 -0.30 32.82 0.28
CA HIS A 333 -0.66 31.91 1.35
C HIS A 333 -2.10 32.20 1.81
N PRO A 334 -3.01 31.22 1.85
CA PRO A 334 -4.43 31.45 2.14
C PRO A 334 -4.66 32.04 3.54
N ASP A 335 -3.90 31.58 4.54
CA ASP A 335 -4.13 32.02 5.93
C ASP A 335 -3.40 33.31 6.31
N THR A 336 -2.22 33.58 5.75
CA THR A 336 -1.37 34.71 6.15
C THR A 336 -1.35 35.86 5.13
N GLY A 337 -1.85 35.63 3.91
CA GLY A 337 -1.74 36.57 2.80
C GLY A 337 -0.30 36.78 2.28
N ALA A 338 0.69 36.07 2.83
CA ALA A 338 2.09 36.23 2.45
C ALA A 338 2.35 35.72 1.02
N ALA A 339 3.22 36.41 0.28
CA ALA A 339 3.65 35.96 -1.04
C ALA A 339 4.49 34.67 -0.93
N LEU A 340 4.14 33.67 -1.73
CA LEU A 340 4.82 32.38 -1.77
C LEU A 340 5.79 32.31 -2.97
N PRO A 341 7.03 31.83 -2.79
CA PRO A 341 7.87 31.47 -3.91
C PRO A 341 7.22 30.33 -4.73
N CYS A 342 7.49 30.30 -6.04
CA CYS A 342 6.97 29.25 -6.90
C CYS A 342 7.79 27.96 -6.75
N ASP A 343 7.30 26.99 -5.97
CA ASP A 343 7.96 25.68 -5.85
C ASP A 343 8.08 24.95 -7.19
N ARG A 344 7.15 25.16 -8.14
CA ARG A 344 7.23 24.56 -9.48
C ARG A 344 8.52 24.91 -10.20
N VAL A 345 8.94 26.18 -10.11
CA VAL A 345 10.19 26.62 -10.74
C VAL A 345 11.36 25.93 -10.09
N VAL A 346 11.39 25.88 -8.75
CA VAL A 346 12.48 25.24 -7.97
C VAL A 346 12.59 23.75 -8.27
N VAL A 347 11.46 23.03 -8.20
CA VAL A 347 11.39 21.59 -8.44
C VAL A 347 11.77 21.28 -9.89
N ASN A 348 11.16 21.94 -10.87
CA ASN A 348 11.42 21.64 -12.27
C ASN A 348 12.87 21.92 -12.64
N ASN A 349 13.45 23.04 -12.18
CA ASN A 349 14.86 23.35 -12.42
C ASN A 349 15.79 22.32 -11.76
N SER A 350 15.43 21.80 -10.58
CA SER A 350 16.22 20.77 -9.90
C SER A 350 16.20 19.45 -10.68
N ILE A 351 15.02 19.01 -11.12
CA ILE A 351 14.85 17.77 -11.89
C ILE A 351 15.54 17.88 -13.25
N GLU A 352 15.36 19.01 -13.93
CA GLU A 352 16.01 19.28 -15.21
C GLU A 352 17.54 19.18 -15.08
N LYS A 353 18.11 19.75 -14.01
CA LYS A 353 19.54 19.69 -13.73
C LYS A 353 20.04 18.26 -13.44
N TRP A 354 19.24 17.42 -12.79
CA TRP A 354 19.69 16.09 -12.35
C TRP A 354 19.57 15.02 -13.43
N MET A 355 18.49 15.04 -14.20
CA MET A 355 18.22 13.99 -15.19
C MET A 355 17.45 14.48 -16.42
N GLY A 356 16.92 15.70 -16.42
CA GLY A 356 15.99 16.17 -17.45
C GLY A 356 14.54 15.80 -17.13
N LEU A 357 13.62 16.74 -17.34
CA LEU A 357 12.20 16.55 -17.02
C LEU A 357 11.54 15.47 -17.89
N ASP A 358 11.90 15.39 -19.17
CA ASP A 358 11.32 14.41 -20.10
C ASP A 358 11.84 12.99 -19.83
N GLU A 359 13.11 12.89 -19.46
CA GLU A 359 13.72 11.64 -19.03
C GLU A 359 13.11 11.16 -17.70
N PHE A 360 12.86 12.08 -16.76
CA PHE A 360 12.13 11.76 -15.54
C PHE A 360 10.71 11.24 -15.83
N ASP A 361 9.96 11.93 -16.70
CA ASP A 361 8.63 11.49 -17.12
C ASP A 361 8.69 10.08 -17.77
N ARG A 362 9.68 9.82 -18.63
CA ARG A 362 9.91 8.51 -19.26
C ARG A 362 10.25 7.44 -18.24
N MET A 363 11.10 7.75 -17.25
CA MET A 363 11.46 6.84 -16.17
C MET A 363 10.23 6.47 -15.33
N VAL A 364 9.38 7.44 -15.01
CA VAL A 364 8.15 7.20 -14.24
C VAL A 364 7.15 6.35 -15.03
N ARG A 365 6.89 6.71 -16.30
CA ARG A 365 5.97 5.99 -17.20
C ARG A 365 6.44 4.56 -17.52
N GLY A 366 7.75 4.36 -17.62
CA GLY A 366 8.37 3.08 -17.94
C GLY A 366 8.77 2.30 -16.69
N HIS A 367 10.05 2.42 -16.32
CA HIS A 367 10.69 1.59 -15.30
C HIS A 367 9.94 1.63 -13.95
N PHE A 368 9.59 2.82 -13.46
CA PHE A 368 8.91 2.94 -12.18
C PHE A 368 7.51 2.32 -12.19
N MET A 369 6.74 2.47 -13.28
CA MET A 369 5.46 1.78 -13.44
C MET A 369 5.60 0.26 -13.36
N HIS A 370 6.62 -0.31 -14.01
CA HIS A 370 6.92 -1.74 -13.89
C HIS A 370 7.30 -2.13 -12.45
N PHE A 371 8.08 -1.29 -11.79
CA PHE A 371 8.50 -1.47 -10.40
C PHE A 371 7.31 -1.46 -9.41
N VAL A 372 6.40 -0.50 -9.53
CA VAL A 372 5.17 -0.40 -8.73
C VAL A 372 4.34 -1.67 -8.89
N ARG A 373 4.13 -2.12 -10.14
CA ARG A 373 3.39 -3.35 -10.43
C ARG A 373 4.01 -4.59 -9.77
N ARG A 374 5.33 -4.62 -9.56
CA ARG A 374 6.06 -5.69 -8.84
C ARG A 374 5.91 -5.56 -7.32
N SER A 375 6.11 -4.35 -6.79
CA SER A 375 6.07 -4.06 -5.35
C SER A 375 4.72 -4.36 -4.70
N LEU A 376 3.65 -4.25 -5.48
CA LEU A 376 2.29 -4.50 -5.00
C LEU A 376 1.93 -5.99 -4.94
N GLY A 377 2.87 -6.93 -4.88
CA GLY A 377 2.57 -8.35 -4.60
C GLY A 377 2.14 -9.17 -5.82
N GLY A 378 2.83 -9.00 -6.95
CA GLY A 378 2.71 -9.93 -8.08
C GLY A 378 1.31 -9.99 -8.71
N TRP A 379 0.71 -11.18 -8.76
CA TRP A 379 -0.63 -11.41 -9.30
C TRP A 379 -1.72 -11.18 -8.24
N ALA A 380 -1.42 -11.48 -6.97
CA ALA A 380 -2.32 -11.23 -5.84
C ALA A 380 -2.63 -9.74 -5.64
N LYS A 381 -1.76 -8.86 -6.12
CA LYS A 381 -1.84 -7.40 -5.92
C LYS A 381 -1.86 -6.97 -4.45
N ILE A 382 -1.52 -7.85 -3.51
CA ILE A 382 -1.31 -7.52 -2.09
C ILE A 382 -0.01 -8.23 -1.65
N PRO A 383 0.86 -7.61 -0.83
CA PRO A 383 2.04 -8.30 -0.31
C PRO A 383 1.66 -9.42 0.67
N TYR A 384 2.28 -10.60 0.53
CA TYR A 384 1.95 -11.80 1.31
C TYR A 384 1.89 -11.57 2.83
N ARG A 385 2.83 -10.80 3.39
CA ARG A 385 2.84 -10.46 4.83
C ARG A 385 1.53 -9.84 5.35
N TYR A 386 0.83 -9.05 4.54
CA TYR A 386 -0.45 -8.44 4.94
C TYR A 386 -1.59 -9.47 4.90
N ALA A 387 -1.51 -10.44 3.99
CA ALA A 387 -2.47 -11.54 3.90
C ALA A 387 -2.29 -12.52 5.06
N VAL A 388 -1.05 -12.91 5.39
CA VAL A 388 -0.76 -13.75 6.57
C VAL A 388 -1.16 -13.05 7.85
N ALA A 389 -0.82 -11.77 8.01
CA ALA A 389 -1.22 -11.01 9.19
C ALA A 389 -2.76 -10.89 9.33
N ALA A 390 -3.49 -10.89 8.21
CA ALA A 390 -4.96 -10.93 8.21
C ALA A 390 -5.51 -12.31 8.58
N SER A 391 -4.72 -13.37 8.37
CA SER A 391 -5.11 -14.77 8.53
C SER A 391 -4.75 -15.36 9.90
N ILE A 392 -4.15 -14.56 10.78
CA ILE A 392 -3.71 -15.03 12.10
C ILE A 392 -4.89 -15.50 12.97
N TYR A 393 -6.04 -14.83 12.91
CA TYR A 393 -7.21 -15.14 13.73
C TYR A 393 -7.86 -16.48 13.35
N PRO A 394 -8.15 -16.77 12.07
CA PRO A 394 -8.56 -18.12 11.65
C PRO A 394 -7.52 -19.19 12.03
N GLY A 395 -6.23 -18.85 11.96
CA GLY A 395 -5.14 -19.72 12.41
C GLY A 395 -5.25 -20.08 13.88
N LEU A 396 -5.45 -19.08 14.73
CA LEU A 396 -5.64 -19.25 16.18
C LEU A 396 -6.87 -20.08 16.53
N TRP A 397 -8.00 -19.84 15.85
CA TRP A 397 -9.19 -20.67 15.99
C TRP A 397 -8.90 -22.14 15.60
N GLY A 398 -8.11 -22.33 14.54
CA GLY A 398 -7.61 -23.65 14.14
C GLY A 398 -6.75 -24.31 15.23
N VAL A 399 -5.96 -23.55 15.98
CA VAL A 399 -5.16 -24.09 17.10
C VAL A 399 -6.07 -24.64 18.21
N ASP A 400 -7.08 -23.88 18.64
CA ASP A 400 -8.01 -24.34 19.67
C ASP A 400 -8.76 -25.61 19.24
N HIS A 401 -9.25 -25.63 17.99
CA HIS A 401 -9.95 -26.80 17.47
C HIS A 401 -9.04 -28.03 17.39
N MET A 402 -7.77 -27.85 16.99
CA MET A 402 -6.80 -28.95 16.91
C MET A 402 -6.28 -29.40 18.27
N ALA A 403 -6.22 -28.51 19.27
CA ALA A 403 -5.87 -28.86 20.64
C ALA A 403 -6.93 -29.80 21.26
N ALA A 404 -8.21 -29.54 20.99
CA ALA A 404 -9.32 -30.36 21.48
C ALA A 404 -9.48 -31.72 20.75
N GLN A 405 -8.93 -31.86 19.53
CA GLN A 405 -9.10 -33.08 18.75
C GLN A 405 -8.16 -34.20 19.22
N SER A 406 -8.66 -35.28 19.80
CA SER A 406 -7.81 -36.37 20.33
C SER A 406 -7.30 -37.36 19.26
N THR A 407 -8.04 -37.53 18.16
CA THR A 407 -7.83 -38.63 17.21
C THR A 407 -6.77 -38.38 16.14
N TRP A 408 -6.26 -37.15 16.03
CA TRP A 408 -5.33 -36.76 14.97
C TRP A 408 -3.89 -36.76 15.49
N SER A 409 -2.95 -37.22 14.64
CA SER A 409 -1.54 -37.12 14.94
C SER A 409 -1.11 -35.65 15.07
N PHE A 410 -0.04 -35.41 15.84
CA PHE A 410 0.53 -34.07 16.01
C PHE A 410 0.81 -33.39 14.65
N TRP A 411 1.35 -34.13 13.69
CA TRP A 411 1.67 -33.62 12.37
C TRP A 411 0.44 -33.16 11.58
N LEU A 412 -0.66 -33.92 11.62
CA LEU A 412 -1.90 -33.52 10.95
C LEU A 412 -2.48 -32.24 11.54
N LYS A 413 -2.44 -32.09 12.87
CA LYS A 413 -2.86 -30.88 13.57
C LYS A 413 -2.01 -29.67 13.16
N ALA A 414 -0.69 -29.82 13.18
CA ALA A 414 0.24 -28.77 12.81
C ALA A 414 0.05 -28.34 11.34
N LEU A 415 -0.13 -29.30 10.43
CA LEU A 415 -0.40 -29.05 9.02
C LEU A 415 -1.72 -28.30 8.81
N TRP A 416 -2.77 -28.63 9.56
CA TRP A 416 -4.06 -27.93 9.49
C TRP A 416 -3.97 -26.46 9.93
N VAL A 417 -3.28 -26.21 11.04
CA VAL A 417 -3.04 -24.85 11.55
C VAL A 417 -2.18 -24.05 10.56
N PHE A 418 -1.12 -24.68 10.05
CA PHE A 418 -0.23 -24.06 9.07
C PHE A 418 -0.99 -23.68 7.81
N ASP A 419 -1.78 -24.61 7.27
CA ASP A 419 -2.62 -24.37 6.11
C ASP A 419 -3.58 -23.19 6.33
N THR A 420 -4.34 -23.22 7.43
CA THR A 420 -5.34 -22.18 7.71
C THR A 420 -4.68 -20.79 7.81
N THR A 421 -3.51 -20.70 8.45
CA THR A 421 -2.79 -19.44 8.70
C THR A 421 -2.03 -18.92 7.47
N PHE A 422 -1.29 -19.80 6.79
CA PHE A 422 -0.30 -19.42 5.78
C PHE A 422 -0.73 -19.70 4.34
N LEU A 423 -1.70 -20.60 4.12
CA LEU A 423 -2.07 -21.04 2.77
C LEU A 423 -3.51 -20.65 2.41
N ARG A 424 -4.52 -21.20 3.09
CA ARG A 424 -5.93 -21.11 2.72
C ARG A 424 -6.44 -19.68 2.60
N HIS A 425 -6.37 -18.91 3.69
CA HIS A 425 -6.86 -17.52 3.69
C HIS A 425 -6.04 -16.60 2.78
N PRO A 426 -4.70 -16.67 2.76
CA PRO A 426 -3.90 -15.94 1.78
C PRO A 426 -4.26 -16.29 0.32
N LEU A 427 -4.53 -17.56 0.01
CA LEU A 427 -4.96 -17.98 -1.32
C LEU A 427 -6.33 -17.40 -1.69
N ILE A 428 -7.30 -17.43 -0.78
CA ILE A 428 -8.63 -16.83 -0.99
C ILE A 428 -8.50 -15.33 -1.25
N ILE A 429 -7.72 -14.62 -0.43
CA ILE A 429 -7.45 -13.18 -0.62
C ILE A 429 -6.83 -12.94 -2.01
N ALA A 430 -5.81 -13.72 -2.39
CA ALA A 430 -5.14 -13.59 -3.68
C ALA A 430 -6.08 -13.82 -4.87
N LEU A 431 -6.87 -14.90 -4.83
CA LEU A 431 -7.82 -15.26 -5.90
C LEU A 431 -8.87 -14.16 -6.07
N VAL A 432 -9.46 -13.69 -4.98
CA VAL A 432 -10.52 -12.68 -5.03
C VAL A 432 -9.98 -11.34 -5.53
N VAL A 433 -8.84 -10.88 -5.00
CA VAL A 433 -8.24 -9.61 -5.44
C VAL A 433 -7.79 -9.71 -6.90
N ALA A 434 -7.16 -10.80 -7.32
CA ALA A 434 -6.74 -11.01 -8.70
C ALA A 434 -7.94 -11.06 -9.67
N ALA A 435 -9.01 -11.76 -9.29
CA ALA A 435 -10.24 -11.82 -10.07
C ALA A 435 -10.85 -10.42 -10.24
N HIS A 436 -10.92 -9.62 -9.18
CA HIS A 436 -11.42 -8.24 -9.30
C HIS A 436 -10.56 -7.39 -10.20
N VAL A 437 -9.24 -7.41 -10.03
CA VAL A 437 -8.33 -6.62 -10.87
C VAL A 437 -8.49 -6.97 -12.35
N ARG A 438 -8.79 -8.24 -12.67
CA ARG A 438 -8.97 -8.73 -14.05
C ARG A 438 -10.36 -8.45 -14.62
N TYR A 439 -11.41 -8.60 -13.81
CA TYR A 439 -12.79 -8.62 -14.30
C TYR A 439 -13.61 -7.39 -13.94
N GLN A 440 -13.14 -6.51 -13.05
CA GLN A 440 -13.91 -5.37 -12.56
C GLN A 440 -14.51 -4.51 -13.67
N LEU A 441 -13.72 -4.10 -14.67
CA LEU A 441 -14.23 -3.27 -15.78
C LEU A 441 -15.31 -4.01 -16.57
N ARG A 442 -15.15 -5.31 -16.81
CA ARG A 442 -16.14 -6.12 -17.54
C ARG A 442 -17.43 -6.27 -16.74
N VAL A 443 -17.31 -6.51 -15.44
CA VAL A 443 -18.45 -6.60 -14.52
C VAL A 443 -19.17 -5.26 -14.46
N GLN A 444 -18.47 -4.14 -14.32
CA GLN A 444 -19.08 -2.80 -14.34
C GLN A 444 -19.81 -2.53 -15.66
N VAL A 445 -19.19 -2.81 -16.81
CA VAL A 445 -19.83 -2.62 -18.13
C VAL A 445 -21.06 -3.53 -18.28
N TRP A 446 -20.97 -4.79 -17.85
CA TRP A 446 -22.10 -5.72 -17.92
C TRP A 446 -23.26 -5.26 -17.03
N ILE A 447 -22.98 -4.89 -15.77
CA ILE A 447 -24.00 -4.35 -14.85
C ILE A 447 -24.64 -3.09 -15.44
N ASN A 448 -23.84 -2.17 -16.00
CA ASN A 448 -24.34 -0.94 -16.60
C ASN A 448 -25.22 -1.19 -17.84
N ARG A 449 -24.99 -2.28 -18.57
CA ARG A 449 -25.85 -2.69 -19.71
C ARG A 449 -27.15 -3.35 -19.25
N CYS A 450 -27.10 -4.17 -18.20
CA CYS A 450 -28.27 -4.90 -17.71
C CYS A 450 -29.21 -4.01 -16.88
N LEU A 451 -28.68 -3.05 -16.12
CA LEU A 451 -29.48 -2.17 -15.27
C LEU A 451 -29.85 -0.88 -16.00
N GLN A 452 -31.09 -0.78 -16.47
CA GLN A 452 -31.68 0.46 -16.98
C GLN A 452 -32.07 1.44 -15.85
N LEU A 453 -31.17 1.64 -14.88
CA LEU A 453 -31.36 2.57 -13.78
C LEU A 453 -30.86 3.98 -14.15
N SER A 454 -31.27 5.01 -13.41
CA SER A 454 -30.65 6.33 -13.53
C SER A 454 -29.20 6.31 -13.03
N GLU A 455 -28.34 7.20 -13.55
CA GLU A 455 -26.89 7.19 -13.31
C GLU A 455 -26.50 7.17 -11.82
N ARG A 456 -27.24 7.90 -10.98
CA ARG A 456 -27.02 7.92 -9.52
C ARG A 456 -27.23 6.56 -8.86
N TRP A 457 -28.27 5.84 -9.27
CA TRP A 457 -28.57 4.51 -8.73
C TRP A 457 -27.67 3.43 -9.35
N LYS A 458 -27.30 3.56 -10.63
CA LYS A 458 -26.36 2.65 -11.28
C LYS A 458 -25.04 2.55 -10.53
N GLU A 459 -24.41 3.68 -10.21
CA GLU A 459 -23.10 3.65 -9.53
C GLU A 459 -23.17 2.97 -8.15
N SER A 460 -24.23 3.26 -7.40
CA SER A 460 -24.45 2.68 -6.07
C SER A 460 -24.76 1.18 -6.16
N CYS A 461 -25.70 0.79 -7.01
CA CYS A 461 -26.08 -0.62 -7.22
C CYS A 461 -24.89 -1.45 -7.71
N THR A 462 -24.12 -0.95 -8.67
CA THR A 462 -22.90 -1.62 -9.16
C THR A 462 -21.90 -1.86 -8.04
N LYS A 463 -21.67 -0.86 -7.16
CA LYS A 463 -20.78 -1.02 -6.00
C LYS A 463 -21.26 -2.10 -5.04
N TYR A 464 -22.54 -2.07 -4.63
CA TYR A 464 -23.07 -3.05 -3.68
C TYR A 464 -23.13 -4.46 -4.27
N LEU A 465 -23.54 -4.60 -5.55
CA LEU A 465 -23.55 -5.87 -6.24
C LEU A 465 -22.14 -6.47 -6.34
N MET A 466 -21.13 -5.64 -6.62
CA MET A 466 -19.74 -6.06 -6.56
C MET A 466 -19.34 -6.54 -5.16
N TYR A 467 -19.75 -5.85 -4.08
CA TYR A 467 -19.43 -6.28 -2.71
C TYR A 467 -20.06 -7.64 -2.39
N ILE A 468 -21.34 -7.82 -2.74
CA ILE A 468 -22.11 -9.03 -2.45
C ILE A 468 -21.57 -10.23 -3.23
N THR A 469 -21.43 -10.10 -4.56
CA THR A 469 -20.92 -11.18 -5.43
C THR A 469 -19.53 -11.64 -5.04
N SER A 470 -18.72 -10.71 -4.55
CA SER A 470 -17.34 -10.96 -4.12
C SER A 470 -17.23 -11.57 -2.74
N GLY A 471 -18.08 -11.12 -1.81
CA GLY A 471 -18.25 -11.79 -0.53
C GLY A 471 -18.75 -13.22 -0.72
N LEU A 472 -19.70 -13.43 -1.65
CA LEU A 472 -20.20 -14.75 -2.01
C LEU A 472 -19.08 -15.62 -2.61
N ALA A 473 -18.32 -15.10 -3.58
CA ALA A 473 -17.18 -15.82 -4.15
C ALA A 473 -16.14 -16.22 -3.10
N SER A 474 -15.82 -15.31 -2.17
CA SER A 474 -14.91 -15.59 -1.04
C SER A 474 -15.45 -16.70 -0.14
N THR A 475 -16.75 -16.66 0.14
CA THR A 475 -17.45 -17.66 0.97
C THR A 475 -17.48 -19.03 0.28
N VAL A 476 -17.77 -19.08 -1.01
CA VAL A 476 -17.77 -20.31 -1.80
C VAL A 476 -16.38 -20.91 -1.85
N LEU A 477 -15.33 -20.11 -2.11
CA LEU A 477 -13.94 -20.59 -2.12
C LEU A 477 -13.53 -21.14 -0.74
N TYR A 478 -13.91 -20.44 0.32
CA TYR A 478 -13.69 -20.89 1.70
C TYR A 478 -14.39 -22.22 1.98
N TYR A 479 -15.69 -22.31 1.70
CA TYR A 479 -16.51 -23.49 1.92
C TYR A 479 -16.04 -24.70 1.11
N VAL A 480 -15.72 -24.50 -0.17
CA VAL A 480 -15.16 -25.55 -1.03
C VAL A 480 -13.84 -26.06 -0.47
N SER A 481 -12.94 -25.18 -0.03
CA SER A 481 -11.67 -25.59 0.60
C SER A 481 -11.91 -26.46 1.85
N LEU A 482 -12.88 -26.09 2.70
CA LEU A 482 -13.25 -26.87 3.89
C LEU A 482 -13.83 -28.25 3.54
N ILE A 483 -14.78 -28.31 2.61
CA ILE A 483 -15.40 -29.57 2.18
C ILE A 483 -14.38 -30.49 1.53
N THR A 484 -13.56 -29.96 0.62
CA THR A 484 -12.52 -30.76 -0.03
C THR A 484 -11.59 -31.36 1.01
N LYS A 485 -11.17 -30.60 2.03
CA LYS A 485 -10.37 -31.12 3.13
C LYS A 485 -11.08 -32.20 3.93
N LYS A 486 -12.34 -31.98 4.34
CA LYS A 486 -13.15 -33.00 5.04
C LYS A 486 -13.24 -34.29 4.20
N TRP A 487 -13.46 -34.16 2.91
CA TRP A 487 -13.57 -35.29 1.98
C TRP A 487 -12.25 -36.06 1.80
N LEU A 488 -11.11 -35.35 1.74
CA LEU A 488 -9.79 -36.00 1.71
C LEU A 488 -9.52 -36.76 3.01
N MET A 489 -9.96 -36.18 4.14
CA MET A 489 -9.80 -36.78 5.48
C MET A 489 -10.72 -37.97 5.75
N SER A 490 -11.81 -38.16 5.00
CA SER A 490 -12.70 -39.31 5.15
C SER A 490 -12.21 -40.59 4.46
N LYS A 491 -11.10 -40.51 3.72
CA LYS A 491 -10.47 -41.69 3.08
C LYS A 491 -9.62 -42.46 4.11
N GLY A 492 -9.35 -43.74 3.83
CA GLY A 492 -8.62 -44.64 4.75
C GLY A 492 -7.27 -44.07 5.27
N VAL A 493 -6.81 -44.59 6.41
CA VAL A 493 -5.76 -43.98 7.27
C VAL A 493 -4.49 -43.56 6.53
N TRP A 494 -3.92 -44.42 5.68
CA TRP A 494 -2.71 -44.08 4.92
C TRP A 494 -2.98 -43.10 3.77
N LYS A 495 -4.19 -43.12 3.22
CA LYS A 495 -4.57 -42.26 2.10
C LYS A 495 -4.84 -40.83 2.57
N LYS A 496 -5.39 -40.62 3.77
CA LYS A 496 -5.72 -39.27 4.28
C LYS A 496 -4.49 -38.36 4.43
N GLU A 497 -3.39 -38.85 5.01
CA GLU A 497 -2.19 -38.01 5.25
C GLU A 497 -1.53 -37.61 3.93
N LEU A 498 -1.35 -38.57 3.02
CA LEU A 498 -0.78 -38.31 1.70
C LEU A 498 -1.65 -37.33 0.89
N LEU A 499 -2.97 -37.54 0.87
CA LEU A 499 -3.90 -36.68 0.13
C LEU A 499 -3.93 -35.25 0.70
N LEU A 500 -3.88 -35.09 2.02
CA LEU A 500 -3.82 -33.78 2.66
C LEU A 500 -2.51 -33.06 2.33
N VAL A 501 -1.37 -33.75 2.39
CA VAL A 501 -0.06 -33.17 2.02
C VAL A 501 -0.05 -32.75 0.56
N LEU A 502 -0.54 -33.60 -0.36
CA LEU A 502 -0.65 -33.26 -1.78
C LEU A 502 -1.52 -32.01 -2.02
N TRP A 503 -2.64 -31.91 -1.31
CA TRP A 503 -3.51 -30.73 -1.36
C TRP A 503 -2.80 -29.47 -0.86
N MET A 504 -2.11 -29.55 0.28
CA MET A 504 -1.34 -28.43 0.82
C MET A 504 -0.19 -28.01 -0.08
N VAL A 505 0.48 -28.95 -0.74
CA VAL A 505 1.51 -28.66 -1.75
C VAL A 505 0.89 -27.91 -2.93
N CYS A 506 -0.31 -28.29 -3.37
CA CYS A 506 -1.04 -27.57 -4.41
C CYS A 506 -1.42 -26.14 -3.96
N GLU A 507 -1.93 -25.96 -2.74
CA GLU A 507 -2.23 -24.64 -2.18
C GLU A 507 -0.97 -23.78 -2.03
N ALA A 508 0.11 -24.35 -1.50
CA ALA A 508 1.41 -23.69 -1.36
C ALA A 508 1.98 -23.27 -2.71
N PHE A 509 1.87 -24.13 -3.73
CA PHE A 509 2.24 -23.78 -5.10
C PHE A 509 1.38 -22.63 -5.64
N CYS A 510 0.06 -22.65 -5.42
CA CYS A 510 -0.82 -21.55 -5.84
C CYS A 510 -0.45 -20.23 -5.14
N VAL A 511 -0.28 -20.25 -3.80
CA VAL A 511 0.17 -19.09 -3.02
C VAL A 511 1.50 -18.58 -3.56
N PHE A 512 2.45 -19.48 -3.80
CA PHE A 512 3.74 -19.14 -4.38
C PHE A 512 3.60 -18.45 -5.75
N MET A 513 2.76 -18.99 -6.62
CA MET A 513 2.50 -18.45 -7.95
C MET A 513 1.87 -17.05 -7.87
N PHE A 514 0.90 -16.86 -6.99
CA PHE A 514 0.20 -15.58 -6.84
C PHE A 514 1.07 -14.48 -6.24
N TYR A 515 1.87 -14.79 -5.22
CA TYR A 515 2.61 -13.81 -4.44
C TYR A 515 4.08 -13.63 -4.87
N PHE A 516 4.75 -14.68 -5.40
CA PHE A 516 6.20 -14.71 -5.55
C PHE A 516 6.72 -14.95 -6.99
N GLN A 517 5.94 -15.55 -7.91
CA GLN A 517 6.41 -15.95 -9.25
C GLN A 517 7.16 -14.85 -10.03
N ARG A 518 6.70 -13.60 -9.96
CA ARG A 518 7.32 -12.48 -10.70
C ARG A 518 8.68 -12.04 -10.13
N VAL A 519 8.99 -12.39 -8.89
CA VAL A 519 10.28 -12.08 -8.29
C VAL A 519 11.36 -12.97 -8.93
N LEU A 520 11.08 -14.26 -9.09
CA LEU A 520 12.06 -15.25 -9.54
C LEU A 520 12.37 -15.21 -11.04
N MET A 521 11.37 -15.01 -11.90
CA MET A 521 11.59 -14.98 -13.35
C MET A 521 12.49 -13.81 -13.81
N GLN A 522 12.70 -12.79 -12.99
CA GLN A 522 13.55 -11.64 -13.33
C GLN A 522 14.97 -11.73 -12.78
N ASP A 523 15.19 -12.38 -11.64
CA ASP A 523 16.56 -12.59 -11.15
C ASP A 523 17.35 -13.54 -12.08
N CYS A 524 16.64 -14.41 -12.82
CA CYS A 524 17.23 -15.20 -13.90
C CYS A 524 17.43 -14.43 -15.22
N GLY A 525 16.77 -13.27 -15.42
CA GLY A 525 16.72 -12.55 -16.70
C GLY A 525 17.47 -11.22 -16.76
N ILE A 526 17.83 -10.63 -15.62
CA ILE A 526 18.59 -9.37 -15.56
C ILE A 526 20.08 -9.69 -15.36
N LYS A 527 20.73 -10.19 -16.41
CA LYS A 527 22.18 -10.03 -16.56
C LYS A 527 22.44 -8.64 -17.16
N LYS A 528 23.07 -7.77 -16.35
CA LYS A 528 23.84 -6.54 -16.69
C LYS A 528 23.57 -5.93 -18.08
N GLY A 529 22.53 -5.12 -18.19
CA GLY A 529 22.58 -3.95 -19.07
C GLY A 529 23.10 -2.79 -18.24
N SER A 530 24.41 -2.55 -18.23
CA SER A 530 24.95 -1.31 -17.63
C SER A 530 24.36 -0.14 -18.38
N TRP A 531 23.97 0.91 -17.65
CA TRP A 531 23.74 2.22 -18.20
C TRP A 531 25.07 2.73 -18.77
N VAL A 532 25.43 2.32 -19.99
CA VAL A 532 26.40 3.05 -20.78
C VAL A 532 25.62 4.25 -21.28
N THR A 533 25.83 5.38 -20.60
CA THR A 533 25.64 6.68 -21.20
C THR A 533 26.48 6.68 -22.48
N GLU A 534 25.84 6.69 -23.65
CA GLU A 534 26.48 7.18 -24.86
C GLU A 534 26.87 8.64 -24.59
N GLU A 535 28.11 8.83 -24.13
CA GLU A 535 28.76 10.13 -24.19
C GLU A 535 28.92 10.48 -25.66
N GLY A 536 28.06 11.38 -26.13
CA GLY A 536 28.25 12.08 -27.39
C GLY A 536 29.54 12.87 -27.33
N ASN A 537 30.54 12.44 -28.10
CA ASN A 537 31.73 13.21 -28.40
C ASN A 537 31.42 14.14 -29.60
N PRO A 538 31.61 15.46 -29.50
CA PRO A 538 31.46 16.36 -30.64
C PRO A 538 32.84 16.66 -31.25
N ALA A 539 33.12 16.17 -32.46
CA ALA A 539 33.94 16.83 -33.50
C ALA A 539 34.40 15.83 -34.58
N GLY A 540 34.32 16.23 -35.85
CA GLY A 540 35.13 15.64 -36.92
C GLY A 540 34.41 15.44 -38.25
N LEU A 541 34.26 16.51 -39.03
CA LEU A 541 34.06 16.46 -40.49
C LEU A 541 35.13 15.57 -41.15
N THR A 542 34.74 14.66 -42.04
CA THR A 542 35.19 14.61 -43.46
C THR A 542 34.57 13.45 -44.25
N THR A 543 33.88 13.83 -45.33
CA THR A 543 33.73 13.17 -46.64
C THR A 543 34.24 11.73 -46.85
N LEU A 544 33.38 10.82 -47.37
CA LEU A 544 33.52 10.24 -48.73
C LEU A 544 32.40 9.25 -49.12
N ASN A 545 32.08 9.28 -50.41
CA ASN A 545 31.12 8.49 -51.17
C ASN A 545 31.35 6.96 -51.12
N SER A 546 30.28 6.17 -51.24
CA SER A 546 29.92 5.43 -52.49
C SER A 546 29.18 4.09 -52.27
N ARG A 547 28.17 3.89 -53.13
CA ARG A 547 27.72 2.64 -53.81
C ARG A 547 27.18 1.42 -53.03
N GLN A 548 25.88 1.18 -53.28
CA GLN A 548 25.27 -0.03 -53.87
C GLN A 548 25.65 -1.43 -53.34
N ALA A 549 24.63 -2.19 -52.87
CA ALA A 549 24.01 -3.32 -53.61
C ALA A 549 23.52 -4.48 -52.69
N THR A 550 22.20 -4.75 -52.80
CA THR A 550 21.51 -6.06 -52.93
C THR A 550 21.68 -7.24 -51.93
N GLN A 551 20.50 -7.66 -51.43
CA GLN A 551 19.97 -9.03 -51.25
C GLN A 551 20.74 -10.08 -50.41
N SER A 552 20.07 -10.63 -49.39
CA SER A 552 19.45 -11.96 -49.52
C SER A 552 18.56 -12.34 -48.32
N ASN A 553 17.54 -13.13 -48.65
CA ASN A 553 16.53 -13.71 -47.77
C ASN A 553 17.11 -14.62 -46.67
N ARG A 554 16.48 -14.62 -45.49
CA ARG A 554 16.10 -15.88 -44.83
C ARG A 554 14.89 -15.72 -43.92
N THR A 555 13.91 -16.55 -44.21
CA THR A 555 12.68 -16.84 -43.50
C THR A 555 12.94 -17.64 -42.22
N SER A 556 12.22 -17.32 -41.14
CA SER A 556 11.76 -18.31 -40.16
C SER A 556 10.55 -17.78 -39.40
N LEU A 557 9.48 -18.59 -39.42
CA LEU A 557 8.31 -18.55 -38.55
C LEU A 557 8.74 -18.31 -37.08
N ASP A 558 7.95 -17.72 -36.19
CA ASP A 558 6.67 -18.26 -35.72
C ASP A 558 6.05 -17.33 -34.63
N THR A 559 4.79 -17.62 -34.30
CA THR A 559 3.97 -17.16 -33.17
C THR A 559 3.12 -15.88 -33.34
N GLY A 560 1.83 -16.13 -33.56
CA GLY A 560 0.76 -15.15 -33.69
C GLY A 560 0.52 -14.33 -32.42
N HIS A 561 0.59 -13.01 -32.58
CA HIS A 561 0.06 -12.04 -31.62
C HIS A 561 -1.39 -11.71 -31.99
N CYS A 562 -2.29 -12.02 -31.07
CA CYS A 562 -3.67 -11.56 -31.07
C CYS A 562 -3.68 -10.04 -30.86
N VAL A 563 -3.82 -9.29 -31.95
CA VAL A 563 -4.05 -7.84 -31.94
C VAL A 563 -5.51 -7.60 -31.60
N ILE A 564 -5.76 -7.02 -30.42
CA ILE A 564 -7.07 -6.45 -30.09
C ILE A 564 -7.12 -5.09 -30.77
N GLU A 565 -7.86 -5.00 -31.87
CA GLU A 565 -8.27 -3.72 -32.47
C GLU A 565 -9.06 -2.91 -31.44
N LEU A 566 -8.48 -1.77 -31.02
CA LEU A 566 -9.21 -0.74 -30.31
C LEU A 566 -10.08 -0.02 -31.33
N GLY A 567 -11.38 -0.33 -31.31
CA GLY A 567 -12.40 0.34 -32.11
C GLY A 567 -12.35 1.85 -31.93
N ALA A 568 -12.46 2.54 -33.06
CA ALA A 568 -12.46 3.98 -33.19
C ALA A 568 -13.51 4.65 -32.27
N ILE A 569 -13.07 5.66 -31.55
CA ILE A 569 -13.92 6.59 -30.79
C ILE A 569 -14.52 7.58 -31.80
N PRO A 570 -15.85 7.78 -31.85
CA PRO A 570 -16.42 8.75 -32.77
C PRO A 570 -16.09 10.18 -32.32
N LYS A 571 -15.66 10.99 -33.30
CA LYS A 571 -15.46 12.44 -33.17
C LYS A 571 -16.74 13.10 -32.63
N ARG A 572 -16.57 13.87 -31.55
CA ARG A 572 -17.61 14.73 -31.00
C ARG A 572 -17.76 15.93 -31.92
N LEU A 573 -18.95 16.11 -32.47
CA LEU A 573 -19.38 17.29 -33.22
C LEU A 573 -19.39 18.50 -32.30
N GLU A 574 -18.69 19.55 -32.73
CA GLU A 574 -18.88 20.93 -32.28
C GLU A 574 -20.29 21.37 -32.69
N THR A 575 -21.04 21.92 -31.75
CA THR A 575 -22.17 22.81 -32.04
C THR A 575 -22.10 23.96 -31.07
N ASP A 576 -21.77 25.13 -31.61
CA ASP A 576 -22.05 26.42 -31.02
C ASP A 576 -23.56 26.61 -30.90
N SER A 577 -24.02 27.14 -29.77
CA SER A 577 -25.00 28.24 -29.77
C SER A 577 -25.18 28.82 -28.38
N SER A 578 -25.03 30.14 -28.37
CA SER A 578 -25.46 31.09 -27.36
C SER A 578 -26.89 30.85 -26.86
N THR A 579 -27.11 31.03 -25.56
CA THR A 579 -28.24 31.82 -25.04
C THR A 579 -27.96 32.20 -23.59
N ALA A 580 -28.09 33.50 -23.34
CA ALA A 580 -28.12 34.10 -22.02
C ALA A 580 -29.46 33.82 -21.36
N GLU A 581 -29.47 33.53 -20.06
CA GLU A 581 -30.54 33.93 -19.15
C GLU A 581 -30.07 33.72 -17.70
N GLY A 582 -30.20 34.76 -16.89
CA GLY A 582 -29.82 34.76 -15.48
C GLY A 582 -30.90 34.20 -14.57
N CYS A 583 -30.50 33.75 -13.38
CA CYS A 583 -31.34 33.84 -12.18
C CYS A 583 -30.55 33.47 -10.91
N GLY A 584 -30.50 34.44 -9.99
CA GLY A 584 -30.85 34.24 -8.58
C GLY A 584 -29.96 33.37 -7.69
N GLU A 585 -29.05 34.02 -6.98
CA GLU A 585 -28.61 33.58 -5.66
C GLU A 585 -29.74 33.79 -4.63
N GLN A 586 -30.04 32.77 -3.84
CA GLN A 586 -30.49 32.93 -2.45
C GLN A 586 -29.90 31.83 -1.55
N PRO A 587 -29.46 32.15 -0.33
CA PRO A 587 -28.89 31.21 0.61
C PRO A 587 -29.96 30.65 1.56
N THR A 588 -29.85 29.38 1.95
CA THR A 588 -30.59 28.84 3.09
C THR A 588 -29.65 28.47 4.23
N VAL A 589 -30.01 29.06 5.37
CA VAL A 589 -29.44 28.93 6.71
C VAL A 589 -30.16 27.79 7.44
N ALA A 590 -29.37 27.07 8.26
CA ALA A 590 -29.71 26.31 9.48
C ALA A 590 -30.90 25.33 9.52
N ALA A 591 -30.58 24.07 9.83
CA ALA A 591 -31.03 23.36 11.04
C ALA A 591 -29.98 22.30 11.40
#